data_AF-A0A7Y6XZW7-F1
#
_entry.id   AF-A0A7Y6XZW7-F1
#
_cell.length_a   1.000
_cell.length_b   1.000
_cell.length_c   1.000
_cell.angle_alpha   90.00
_cell.angle_beta   90.00
_cell.angle_gamma   90.00
#
_symmetry.space_group_name_H-M   'P 1'
#
loop_
_entity.id
_entity.type
_entity.pdbx_description
1 polymer ?
#
loop_
_entity_poly.entity_id
_entity_poly.type
_entity_poly.pdbx_seq_one_letter_code
_entity_poly.pdbx_strand_id
1 'polypeptide(L)'
;MKSKEVMLSLGANLPSFVGAPEQTIRAAVEDIDRSIGSVRQASSLYKSTAVTLEGQEDIPDFINACVLVETSLTPAEILQEVQAIERAYGRKPAARWSARPLDLDLIGYGDLVLPDKAAWRLLVESDDPAAILEEPVVPHPRAHQRGFVLAPLKDVAPKWVHPVLKKTVAELYEDLYRTDGLSGVWKIPLVNSSA
;
A
#
# COMPACT_ATOMS: atom_id res chain seq x y z
N MET A 1 2.42 8.72 24.32
CA MET A 1 3.47 8.36 23.35
C MET A 1 3.65 9.50 22.36
N LYS A 2 4.84 9.65 21.76
CA LYS A 2 5.02 10.62 20.65
C LYS A 2 4.37 10.06 19.39
N SER A 3 3.65 10.92 18.68
CA SER A 3 3.04 10.62 17.39
C SER A 3 4.11 10.28 16.34
N LYS A 4 3.77 9.41 15.39
CA LYS A 4 4.66 8.92 14.32
C LYS A 4 3.96 9.04 12.97
N GLU A 5 4.74 9.41 11.96
CA GLU A 5 4.30 9.37 10.58
C GLU A 5 4.43 7.94 10.04
N VAL A 6 3.34 7.44 9.46
CA VAL A 6 3.27 6.12 8.83
C VAL A 6 2.70 6.26 7.44
N MET A 7 3.14 5.40 6.53
CA MET A 7 2.66 5.35 5.16
C MET A 7 1.91 4.05 4.95
N LEU A 8 0.68 4.13 4.48
CA LEU A 8 -0.12 2.97 4.10
C LEU A 8 -0.40 3.02 2.60
N SER A 9 -0.32 1.87 1.91
CA SER A 9 -0.88 1.73 0.57
C SER A 9 -2.24 1.05 0.63
N LEU A 10 -3.10 1.41 -0.30
CA LEU A 10 -4.43 0.84 -0.47
C LEU A 10 -4.57 0.28 -1.89
N GLY A 11 -5.23 -0.86 -2.05
CA GLY A 11 -5.50 -1.49 -3.34
C GLY A 11 -6.88 -2.15 -3.37
N ALA A 12 -7.64 -2.01 -4.45
CA ALA A 12 -8.93 -2.66 -4.64
C ALA A 12 -9.17 -2.97 -6.12
N ASN A 13 -9.68 -4.17 -6.43
CA ASN A 13 -10.09 -4.52 -7.80
C ASN A 13 -11.45 -5.24 -7.88
N LEU A 14 -12.09 -5.48 -6.74
CA LEU A 14 -13.48 -5.93 -6.68
C LEU A 14 -14.35 -4.86 -6.00
N PRO A 15 -15.65 -4.81 -6.32
CA PRO A 15 -16.57 -3.99 -5.56
C PRO A 15 -16.65 -4.46 -4.10
N SER A 16 -16.90 -3.51 -3.19
CA SER A 16 -17.26 -3.77 -1.79
C SER A 16 -18.73 -3.42 -1.55
N PHE A 17 -19.18 -3.52 -0.30
CA PHE A 17 -20.53 -3.06 0.09
C PHE A 17 -20.74 -1.55 -0.11
N VAL A 18 -19.66 -0.76 -0.24
CA VAL A 18 -19.70 0.68 -0.50
C VAL A 18 -19.81 1.01 -1.99
N GLY A 19 -19.44 0.08 -2.87
CA GLY A 19 -19.53 0.24 -4.33
C GLY A 19 -18.25 -0.14 -5.07
N ALA A 20 -17.96 0.58 -6.14
CA ALA A 20 -16.81 0.35 -7.02
C ALA A 20 -15.46 0.56 -6.30
N PRO A 21 -14.35 -0.01 -6.80
CA PRO A 21 -13.03 0.11 -6.16
C PRO A 21 -12.60 1.54 -5.77
N GLU A 22 -12.88 2.55 -6.60
CA GLU A 22 -12.55 3.94 -6.26
C GLU A 22 -13.36 4.47 -5.06
N GLN A 23 -14.61 4.03 -4.91
CA GLN A 23 -15.46 4.36 -3.75
C GLN A 23 -14.97 3.60 -2.51
N THR A 24 -14.59 2.33 -2.67
CA THR A 24 -13.97 1.52 -1.61
C THR A 24 -12.69 2.17 -1.08
N ILE A 25 -11.78 2.60 -1.95
CA ILE A 25 -10.54 3.25 -1.54
C ILE A 25 -10.82 4.55 -0.77
N ARG A 26 -11.76 5.38 -1.25
CA ARG A 26 -12.14 6.61 -0.54
C ARG A 26 -12.73 6.35 0.85
N ALA A 27 -13.63 5.38 0.96
CA ALA A 27 -14.22 5.03 2.25
C ALA A 27 -13.17 4.42 3.20
N ALA A 28 -12.25 3.59 2.69
CA ALA A 28 -11.17 3.03 3.48
C ALA A 28 -10.23 4.11 4.04
N VAL A 29 -9.99 5.21 3.31
CA VAL A 29 -9.22 6.36 3.83
C VAL A 29 -9.93 6.98 5.04
N GLU A 30 -11.26 7.08 5.03
CA GLU A 30 -12.01 7.58 6.19
C GLU A 30 -11.96 6.62 7.38
N ASP A 31 -11.98 5.30 7.14
CA ASP A 31 -11.81 4.30 8.20
C ASP A 31 -10.41 4.34 8.82
N ILE A 32 -9.37 4.52 7.99
CA ILE A 32 -7.99 4.74 8.46
C ILE A 32 -7.90 6.00 9.32
N ASP A 33 -8.51 7.11 8.90
CA ASP A 33 -8.52 8.36 9.67
C ASP A 33 -9.13 8.18 11.07
N ARG A 34 -10.18 7.36 11.15
CA ARG A 34 -10.89 7.08 12.41
C ARG A 34 -10.17 6.08 13.32
N SER A 35 -9.64 4.98 12.77
CA SER A 35 -9.17 3.85 13.60
C SER A 35 -7.64 3.77 13.73
N ILE A 36 -6.89 4.19 12.71
CA ILE A 36 -5.42 4.12 12.73
C ILE A 36 -4.81 5.44 13.19
N GLY A 37 -5.31 6.57 12.68
CA GLY A 37 -4.79 7.89 13.05
C GLY A 37 -5.08 8.94 11.98
N SER A 38 -4.76 10.20 12.26
CA SER A 38 -5.13 11.32 11.39
C SER A 38 -4.44 11.22 10.01
N VAL A 39 -5.23 11.11 8.94
CA VAL A 39 -4.73 11.14 7.57
C VAL A 39 -4.32 12.56 7.24
N ARG A 40 -3.00 12.79 7.13
CA ARG A 40 -2.43 14.11 6.81
C ARG A 40 -2.43 14.39 5.32
N GLN A 41 -2.30 13.34 4.50
CA GLN A 41 -2.31 13.46 3.06
C GLN A 41 -2.78 12.16 2.40
N ALA A 42 -3.48 12.27 1.28
CA ALA A 42 -3.84 11.16 0.41
C ALA A 42 -3.34 11.44 -1.02
N SER A 43 -2.88 10.40 -1.71
CA SER A 43 -2.45 10.48 -3.11
C SER A 43 -3.65 10.66 -4.04
N SER A 44 -3.38 10.92 -5.32
CA SER A 44 -4.39 10.63 -6.35
C SER A 44 -4.66 9.13 -6.42
N LEU A 45 -5.75 8.74 -7.09
CA LEU A 45 -5.99 7.34 -7.42
C LEU A 45 -5.13 6.93 -8.64
N TYR A 46 -4.64 5.70 -8.62
CA TYR A 46 -3.86 5.12 -9.70
C TYR A 46 -4.50 3.81 -10.13
N LYS A 47 -4.66 3.60 -11.44
CA LYS A 47 -5.05 2.32 -11.99
C LYS A 47 -3.80 1.50 -12.29
N SER A 48 -3.81 0.19 -12.03
CA SER A 48 -2.74 -0.71 -12.46
C SER A 48 -3.24 -2.02 -13.05
N THR A 49 -2.56 -2.53 -14.08
CA THR A 49 -2.83 -3.87 -14.61
C THR A 49 -2.65 -4.92 -13.51
N ALA A 50 -3.61 -5.82 -13.41
CA ALA A 50 -3.49 -6.94 -12.48
C ALA A 50 -2.48 -7.98 -13.00
N VAL A 51 -1.63 -8.47 -12.11
CA VAL A 51 -0.72 -9.58 -12.42
C VAL A 51 -1.43 -10.88 -12.11
N THR A 52 -1.64 -11.72 -13.13
CA THR A 52 -2.23 -13.06 -13.01
C THR A 52 -1.15 -14.14 -13.15
N LEU A 53 -1.31 -15.27 -12.44
CA LEU A 53 -0.52 -16.47 -12.75
C LEU A 53 -1.00 -17.10 -14.06
N GLU A 54 -0.09 -17.78 -14.75
CA GLU A 54 -0.45 -18.62 -15.89
C GLU A 54 -1.52 -19.64 -15.47
N GLY A 55 -2.68 -19.61 -16.12
CA GLY A 55 -3.84 -20.44 -15.78
C GLY A 55 -4.84 -19.84 -14.78
N GLN A 56 -4.64 -18.61 -14.30
CA GLN A 56 -5.69 -17.85 -13.60
C GLN A 56 -6.55 -17.03 -14.57
N GLU A 57 -7.82 -16.84 -14.21
CA GLU A 57 -8.72 -15.95 -14.96
C GLU A 57 -8.18 -14.51 -14.96
N ASP A 58 -8.42 -13.79 -16.05
CA ASP A 58 -8.18 -12.34 -16.12
C ASP A 58 -8.97 -11.64 -15.01
N ILE A 59 -8.27 -11.16 -13.99
CA ILE A 59 -8.89 -10.39 -12.92
C ILE A 59 -8.91 -8.90 -13.29
N PRO A 60 -9.87 -8.11 -12.76
CA PRO A 60 -9.93 -6.69 -13.05
C PRO A 60 -8.66 -5.96 -12.59
N ASP A 61 -8.33 -4.88 -13.30
CA ASP A 61 -7.29 -3.94 -12.89
C ASP A 61 -7.53 -3.38 -11.49
N PHE A 62 -6.44 -3.07 -10.79
CA PHE A 62 -6.49 -2.49 -9.45
C PHE A 62 -6.61 -0.97 -9.50
N ILE A 63 -7.35 -0.43 -8.53
CA ILE A 63 -7.26 0.96 -8.09
C ILE A 63 -6.39 1.00 -6.84
N ASN A 64 -5.37 1.86 -6.87
CA ASN A 64 -4.37 1.99 -5.83
C ASN A 64 -4.27 3.43 -5.34
N ALA A 65 -3.90 3.59 -4.08
CA ALA A 65 -3.59 4.87 -3.46
C ALA A 65 -2.56 4.70 -2.34
N CYS A 66 -2.04 5.80 -1.82
CA CYS A 66 -1.25 5.84 -0.60
C CYS A 66 -1.72 7.00 0.28
N VAL A 67 -1.61 6.80 1.60
CA VAL A 67 -1.88 7.83 2.60
C VAL A 67 -0.70 8.02 3.53
N LEU A 68 -0.47 9.27 3.92
CA LEU A 68 0.41 9.63 5.02
C LEU A 68 -0.45 9.86 6.26
N VAL A 69 -0.19 9.08 7.30
CA VAL A 69 -0.98 9.04 8.52
C VAL A 69 -0.11 9.42 9.69
N GLU A 70 -0.67 10.22 10.60
CA GLU A 70 -0.06 10.50 11.88
C GLU A 70 -0.78 9.69 12.98
N THR A 71 -0.04 8.83 13.68
CA THR A 71 -0.62 7.88 14.63
C THR A 71 0.23 7.71 15.90
N SER A 72 -0.43 7.35 17.00
CA SER A 72 0.23 6.87 18.22
C SER A 72 0.29 5.35 18.32
N LEU A 73 -0.30 4.60 17.37
CA LEU A 73 -0.29 3.14 17.36
C LEU A 73 1.10 2.59 17.04
N THR A 74 1.39 1.42 17.58
CA THR A 74 2.56 0.60 17.23
C THR A 74 2.34 -0.13 15.90
N PRO A 75 3.40 -0.62 15.23
CA PRO A 75 3.24 -1.41 14.00
C PRO A 75 2.30 -2.61 14.15
N ALA A 76 2.31 -3.28 15.31
CA ALA A 76 1.46 -4.44 15.58
C ALA A 76 -0.02 -4.05 15.70
N GLU A 77 -0.31 -2.96 16.40
CA GLU A 77 -1.67 -2.40 16.47
C GLU A 77 -2.16 -1.95 15.09
N ILE A 78 -1.30 -1.31 14.28
CA ILE A 78 -1.65 -0.93 12.90
C ILE A 78 -1.99 -2.16 12.06
N LEU A 79 -1.21 -3.24 12.17
CA LEU A 79 -1.50 -4.48 11.44
C LEU A 79 -2.87 -5.06 11.83
N GLN A 80 -3.22 -5.02 13.11
CA GLN A 80 -4.54 -5.47 13.58
C GLN A 80 -5.68 -4.62 13.00
N GLU A 81 -5.52 -3.29 13.01
CA GLU A 81 -6.50 -2.35 12.45
C GLU A 81 -6.64 -2.52 10.93
N VAL A 82 -5.53 -2.63 10.21
CA VAL A 82 -5.50 -2.91 8.77
C VAL A 82 -6.32 -4.16 8.45
N GLN A 83 -6.04 -5.27 9.13
CA GLN A 83 -6.78 -6.51 8.90
C GLN A 83 -8.26 -6.38 9.30
N ALA A 84 -8.58 -5.59 10.32
CA ALA A 84 -9.97 -5.34 10.74
C ALA A 84 -10.75 -4.58 9.67
N ILE A 85 -10.16 -3.51 9.12
CA ILE A 85 -10.74 -2.75 8.02
C ILE A 85 -10.94 -3.68 6.81
N GLU A 86 -9.91 -4.41 6.37
CA GLU A 86 -10.02 -5.32 5.24
C GLU A 86 -11.16 -6.35 5.40
N ARG A 87 -11.31 -6.94 6.59
CA ARG A 87 -12.41 -7.87 6.90
C ARG A 87 -13.77 -7.17 6.81
N ALA A 88 -13.88 -5.93 7.29
CA ALA A 88 -15.10 -5.15 7.19
C ALA A 88 -15.52 -4.88 5.73
N TYR A 89 -14.55 -4.71 4.82
CA TYR A 89 -14.79 -4.58 3.37
C TYR A 89 -15.02 -5.92 2.64
N GLY A 90 -15.00 -7.05 3.37
CA GLY A 90 -15.34 -8.36 2.84
C GLY A 90 -14.15 -9.15 2.30
N ARG A 91 -12.90 -8.79 2.65
CA ARG A 91 -11.73 -9.63 2.35
C ARG A 91 -11.90 -10.99 3.03
N LYS A 92 -11.84 -12.05 2.22
CA LYS A 92 -11.86 -13.45 2.68
C LYS A 92 -10.48 -14.08 2.43
N PRO A 93 -10.10 -15.12 3.18
CA PRO A 93 -8.95 -15.95 2.81
C PRO A 93 -9.12 -16.46 1.38
N ALA A 94 -8.11 -16.24 0.55
CA ALA A 94 -8.13 -16.58 -0.87
C ALA A 94 -6.73 -16.98 -1.33
N ALA A 95 -6.66 -17.61 -2.51
CA ALA A 95 -5.40 -17.95 -3.14
C ALA A 95 -4.52 -16.70 -3.36
N ARG A 96 -3.21 -16.91 -3.44
CA ARG A 96 -2.25 -15.85 -3.73
C ARG A 96 -2.57 -15.18 -5.08
N TRP A 97 -2.43 -13.86 -5.11
CA TRP A 97 -2.74 -12.98 -6.25
C TRP A 97 -4.20 -13.00 -6.72
N SER A 98 -5.12 -13.38 -5.82
CA SER A 98 -6.55 -13.24 -6.05
C SER A 98 -7.00 -11.77 -5.99
N ALA A 99 -8.06 -11.51 -6.76
CA ALA A 99 -8.84 -10.29 -6.66
C ALA A 99 -9.40 -10.10 -5.25
N ARG A 100 -9.49 -8.84 -4.79
CA ARG A 100 -9.92 -8.49 -3.44
C ARG A 100 -10.68 -7.16 -3.41
N PRO A 101 -11.68 -7.03 -2.52
CA PRO A 101 -12.39 -5.76 -2.32
C PRO A 101 -11.48 -4.66 -1.76
N LEU A 102 -10.55 -5.01 -0.88
CA LEU A 102 -9.58 -4.09 -0.29
C LEU A 102 -8.31 -4.82 0.18
N ASP A 103 -7.17 -4.18 -0.05
CA ASP A 103 -5.83 -4.51 0.42
C ASP A 103 -5.22 -3.28 1.06
N LEU A 104 -4.69 -3.43 2.27
CA LEU A 104 -3.97 -2.37 2.97
C LEU A 104 -2.61 -2.90 3.40
N ASP A 105 -1.53 -2.21 3.03
CA ASP A 105 -0.17 -2.57 3.45
C ASP A 105 0.47 -1.43 4.23
N LEU A 106 1.16 -1.77 5.33
CA LEU A 106 2.03 -0.85 6.06
C LEU A 106 3.37 -0.70 5.34
N ILE A 107 3.57 0.43 4.66
CA ILE A 107 4.75 0.69 3.83
C ILE A 107 5.94 1.17 4.64
N GLY A 108 5.72 2.03 5.63
CA GLY A 108 6.79 2.55 6.47
C GLY A 108 6.27 3.17 7.76
N TYR A 109 7.13 3.20 8.78
CA TYR A 109 6.83 3.72 10.12
C TYR A 109 7.99 4.60 10.58
N GLY A 110 7.93 5.90 10.33
CA GLY A 110 9.06 6.81 10.52
C GLY A 110 10.35 6.30 9.88
N ASP A 111 11.39 6.12 10.69
CA ASP A 111 12.70 5.54 10.35
C ASP A 111 12.90 4.11 10.89
N LEU A 112 11.84 3.49 11.42
CA LEU A 112 11.87 2.15 12.00
C LEU A 112 12.21 1.09 10.93
N VAL A 113 13.00 0.10 11.35
CA VAL A 113 13.22 -1.13 10.59
C VAL A 113 12.86 -2.30 11.50
N LEU A 114 11.87 -3.09 11.08
CA LEU A 114 11.40 -4.30 11.75
C LEU A 114 11.16 -5.40 10.69
N PRO A 115 11.69 -6.63 10.86
CA PRO A 115 12.72 -7.00 11.84
C PRO A 115 14.03 -6.23 11.60
N ASP A 116 15.14 -6.58 12.25
CA ASP A 116 16.41 -5.90 12.00
C ASP A 116 16.80 -5.90 10.51
N LYS A 117 17.75 -5.02 10.13
CA LYS A 117 18.14 -4.83 8.71
C LYS A 117 18.66 -6.10 8.03
N ALA A 118 19.26 -7.03 8.77
CA ALA A 118 19.80 -8.25 8.18
C ALA A 118 18.64 -9.21 7.85
N ALA A 119 17.73 -9.43 8.80
CA ALA A 119 16.52 -10.20 8.60
C ALA A 119 15.62 -9.58 7.51
N TRP A 120 15.47 -8.26 7.51
CA TRP A 120 14.71 -7.54 6.49
C TRP A 120 15.23 -7.81 5.08
N ARG A 121 16.54 -7.86 4.87
CA ARG A 121 17.13 -8.14 3.54
C ARG A 121 16.81 -9.55 3.05
N LEU A 122 16.79 -10.54 3.95
CA LEU A 122 16.40 -11.91 3.59
C LEU A 122 14.94 -11.98 3.14
N LEU A 123 14.07 -11.16 3.71
CA LEU A 123 12.66 -11.08 3.29
C LEU A 123 12.50 -10.51 1.88
N VAL A 124 13.37 -9.58 1.44
CA VAL A 124 13.31 -9.03 0.08
C VAL A 124 13.52 -10.12 -0.98
N GLU A 125 14.36 -11.11 -0.67
CA GLU A 125 14.70 -12.21 -1.58
C GLU A 125 13.68 -13.36 -1.55
N SER A 126 12.74 -13.35 -0.60
CA SER A 126 11.69 -14.37 -0.49
C SER A 126 10.56 -14.14 -1.49
N ASP A 127 10.03 -15.22 -2.06
CA ASP A 127 8.84 -15.17 -2.91
C ASP A 127 7.59 -14.72 -2.12
N ASP A 128 7.53 -15.00 -0.82
CA ASP A 128 6.41 -14.65 0.06
C ASP A 128 6.85 -14.21 1.48
N PRO A 129 7.40 -13.00 1.62
CA PRO A 129 7.91 -12.52 2.91
C PRO A 129 6.81 -12.28 3.96
N ALA A 130 5.56 -12.05 3.52
CA ALA A 130 4.44 -11.78 4.41
C ALA A 130 3.78 -13.07 4.93
N ALA A 131 3.85 -14.17 4.19
CA ALA A 131 3.34 -15.48 4.64
C ALA A 131 4.19 -16.13 5.75
N ILE A 132 5.38 -15.61 6.04
CA ILE A 132 6.36 -16.21 6.96
C ILE A 132 6.30 -15.57 8.35
N LEU A 133 5.67 -14.40 8.51
CA LEU A 133 5.75 -13.62 9.74
C LEU A 133 4.37 -13.21 10.25
N GLU A 134 4.09 -13.54 11.52
CA GLU A 134 2.94 -13.03 12.28
C GLU A 134 3.15 -11.57 12.73
N GLU A 135 4.37 -11.06 12.57
CA GLU A 135 4.80 -9.72 12.98
C GLU A 135 4.88 -8.74 11.80
N PRO A 136 4.65 -7.44 12.02
CA PRO A 136 4.78 -6.42 10.98
C PRO A 136 6.20 -6.33 10.43
N VAL A 137 6.32 -6.21 9.10
CA VAL A 137 7.58 -5.92 8.42
C VAL A 137 7.56 -4.49 7.93
N VAL A 138 8.44 -3.65 8.47
CA VAL A 138 8.61 -2.25 8.04
C VAL A 138 10.07 -1.92 7.77
N PRO A 139 10.39 -1.16 6.71
CA PRO A 139 9.51 -0.81 5.59
C PRO A 139 8.99 -2.06 4.87
N HIS A 140 7.88 -1.97 4.13
CA HIS A 140 7.38 -3.13 3.39
C HIS A 140 8.45 -3.63 2.40
N PRO A 141 8.83 -4.93 2.44
CA PRO A 141 10.07 -5.42 1.85
C PRO A 141 10.13 -5.25 0.32
N ARG A 142 8.97 -5.25 -0.35
CA ARG A 142 8.88 -5.13 -1.81
C ARG A 142 8.20 -3.84 -2.30
N ALA A 143 7.93 -2.88 -1.41
CA ALA A 143 7.26 -1.64 -1.81
C ALA A 143 8.06 -0.86 -2.86
N HIS A 144 9.39 -0.84 -2.68
CA HIS A 144 10.33 -0.18 -3.59
C HIS A 144 10.44 -0.84 -4.98
N GLN A 145 9.85 -2.01 -5.19
CA GLN A 145 9.86 -2.75 -6.45
C GLN A 145 8.53 -2.60 -7.22
N ARG A 146 7.53 -1.93 -6.63
CA ARG A 146 6.16 -1.90 -7.15
C ARG A 146 5.79 -0.50 -7.61
N GLY A 147 5.61 -0.32 -8.92
CA GLY A 147 5.21 0.96 -9.49
C GLY A 147 3.87 1.47 -8.96
N PHE A 148 2.90 0.59 -8.76
CA PHE A 148 1.58 0.93 -8.19
C PHE A 148 1.63 1.34 -6.71
N VAL A 149 2.74 1.11 -6.01
CA VAL A 149 3.01 1.63 -4.66
C VAL A 149 3.81 2.94 -4.74
N LEU A 150 4.93 2.95 -5.48
CA LEU A 150 5.80 4.13 -5.53
C LEU A 150 5.17 5.34 -6.23
N ALA A 151 4.31 5.13 -7.24
CA ALA A 151 3.64 6.22 -7.94
C ALA A 151 2.72 7.03 -7.01
N PRO A 152 1.76 6.42 -6.28
CA PRO A 152 0.99 7.15 -5.27
C PRO A 152 1.82 7.58 -4.06
N LEU A 153 2.81 6.81 -3.61
CA LEU A 153 3.64 7.20 -2.46
C LEU A 153 4.44 8.48 -2.76
N LYS A 154 4.89 8.67 -4.01
CA LYS A 154 5.57 9.90 -4.45
C LYS A 154 4.67 11.14 -4.36
N ASP A 155 3.35 11.00 -4.50
CA ASP A 155 2.41 12.13 -4.34
C ASP A 155 2.41 12.64 -2.89
N VAL A 156 2.59 11.76 -1.90
CA VAL A 156 2.40 12.08 -0.46
C VAL A 156 3.69 12.20 0.34
N ALA A 157 4.74 11.46 -0.02
CA ALA A 157 5.97 11.41 0.74
C ALA A 157 7.23 11.38 -0.15
N PRO A 158 7.37 12.27 -1.16
CA PRO A 158 8.46 12.18 -2.13
C PRO A 158 9.86 12.29 -1.50
N LYS A 159 9.97 12.95 -0.35
CA LYS A 159 11.22 13.19 0.38
C LYS A 159 11.48 12.18 1.51
N TRP A 160 10.57 11.26 1.80
CA TRP A 160 10.82 10.24 2.82
C TRP A 160 11.99 9.37 2.39
N VAL A 161 12.97 9.21 3.28
CA VAL A 161 14.19 8.43 3.02
C VAL A 161 14.01 7.03 3.56
N HIS A 162 14.06 6.04 2.67
CA HIS A 162 13.94 4.64 3.04
C HIS A 162 15.06 4.24 4.02
N PRO A 163 14.74 3.77 5.24
CA PRO A 163 15.72 3.60 6.31
C PRO A 163 16.76 2.51 6.03
N VAL A 164 16.43 1.53 5.18
CA VAL A 164 17.37 0.51 4.68
C VAL A 164 18.11 0.95 3.40
N LEU A 165 17.39 1.28 2.33
CA LEU A 165 17.97 1.58 1.00
C LEU A 165 18.66 2.95 0.91
N LYS A 166 18.40 3.86 1.86
CA LYS A 166 18.97 5.21 1.93
C LYS A 166 18.69 6.07 0.68
N LYS A 167 17.56 5.83 0.04
CA LYS A 167 17.02 6.59 -1.09
C LYS A 167 15.69 7.21 -0.72
N THR A 168 15.42 8.39 -1.25
CA THR A 168 14.10 9.03 -1.19
C THR A 168 13.09 8.24 -2.01
N VAL A 169 11.79 8.38 -1.71
CA VAL A 169 10.72 7.84 -2.55
C VAL A 169 10.84 8.34 -3.99
N ALA A 170 11.21 9.61 -4.19
CA ALA A 170 11.41 10.17 -5.52
C ALA A 170 12.55 9.47 -6.29
N GLU A 171 13.67 9.17 -5.64
CA GLU A 171 14.77 8.41 -6.24
C GLU A 171 14.38 6.96 -6.54
N LEU A 172 13.68 6.29 -5.62
CA LEU A 172 13.18 4.92 -5.84
C LEU A 172 12.20 4.85 -7.01
N TYR A 173 11.31 5.83 -7.12
CA TYR A 173 10.37 5.95 -8.24
C TYR A 173 11.12 6.10 -9.56
N GLU A 174 12.14 6.95 -9.58
CA GLU A 174 12.96 7.22 -10.76
C GLU A 174 13.78 5.99 -11.17
N ASP A 175 14.28 5.20 -10.20
CA ASP A 175 14.94 3.93 -10.48
C ASP A 175 13.99 2.94 -11.19
N LEU A 176 12.74 2.80 -10.71
CA LEU A 176 11.74 1.96 -11.39
C LEU A 176 11.37 2.51 -12.76
N TYR A 177 11.23 3.82 -12.92
CA TYR A 177 10.90 4.43 -14.20
C TYR A 177 11.93 4.06 -15.28
N ARG A 178 13.22 4.07 -14.93
CA ARG A 178 14.31 3.71 -15.86
C ARG A 178 14.33 2.24 -16.27
N THR A 179 13.74 1.36 -15.46
CA THR A 179 13.67 -0.09 -15.72
C THR A 179 12.28 -0.54 -16.16
N ASP A 180 11.44 0.36 -16.66
CA ASP A 180 10.05 0.11 -17.07
C ASP A 180 9.14 -0.45 -15.94
N GLY A 181 9.54 -0.29 -14.69
CA GLY A 181 8.82 -0.78 -13.51
C GLY A 181 7.54 0.01 -13.16
N LEU A 182 7.19 1.00 -13.97
CA LEU A 182 5.92 1.73 -13.92
C LEU A 182 4.95 1.32 -15.05
N SER A 183 5.36 0.40 -15.92
CA SER A 183 4.51 -0.10 -17.00
C SER A 183 3.20 -0.66 -16.43
N GLY A 184 2.09 -0.34 -17.09
CA GLY A 184 0.77 -0.72 -16.63
C GLY A 184 0.26 0.05 -15.41
N VAL A 185 0.84 1.21 -15.05
CA VAL A 185 0.38 2.06 -13.94
C VAL A 185 0.02 3.46 -14.44
N TRP A 186 -1.20 3.92 -14.18
CA TRP A 186 -1.71 5.19 -14.70
C TRP A 186 -2.39 6.01 -13.61
N LYS A 187 -2.05 7.29 -13.51
CA LYS A 187 -2.75 8.23 -12.62
C LYS A 187 -4.15 8.49 -13.16
N ILE A 188 -5.17 8.32 -12.33
CA ILE A 188 -6.55 8.64 -12.68
C ILE A 188 -6.73 10.15 -12.53
N PRO A 189 -7.10 10.87 -13.60
CA PRO A 189 -7.37 12.30 -13.51
C PRO A 189 -8.51 12.55 -12.52
N LEU A 190 -8.40 13.63 -11.74
CA LEU A 190 -9.55 14.14 -11.02
C LEU A 190 -10.59 14.57 -12.07
N VAL A 191 -11.65 13.79 -12.21
CA VAL A 191 -12.80 14.24 -12.97
C VAL A 191 -13.40 15.36 -12.13
N ASN A 192 -13.26 16.60 -12.58
CA ASN A 192 -14.10 17.68 -12.05
C ASN A 192 -15.53 17.23 -12.32
N SER A 193 -16.25 16.83 -11.27
CA SER A 193 -17.70 16.74 -11.34
C SER A 193 -18.17 18.15 -11.62
N SER A 194 -18.37 18.47 -12.90
CA SER A 194 -19.16 19.63 -13.32
C SER A 194 -20.49 19.50 -12.59
N ALA A 195 -20.83 20.58 -11.88
CA ALA A 195 -22.06 20.74 -11.12
C ALA A 195 -23.33 20.44 -11.94
#